data_AF-A0A959L7D1-F1
#
_entry.id   AF-A0A959L7D1-F1
#
_cell.length_a   1.000
_cell.length_b   1.000
_cell.length_c   1.000
_cell.angle_alpha   90.00
_cell.angle_beta   90.00
_cell.angle_gamma   90.00
#
_symmetry.space_group_name_H-M   'P 1'
#
loop_
_entity.id
_entity.type
_entity.pdbx_description
1 polymer ?
#
loop_
_entity_poly.entity_id
_entity_poly.type
_entity_poly.pdbx_seq_one_letter_code
_entity_poly.pdbx_strand_id
1 'polypeptide(L)'
;MLIIPLLWISCHKAETRLESYHADLAVGFEHLPDSTKPWVYWYWISDHISKDGISRDLELMDSLGIGTALIGNVYLGNIVRGKIPVLSDNWYEHLQFAISEGARLGVDIGVFNGPGWVQSGGPWIDSTKCMHYLICKDTMVDTGFQLNRSSLGSMQGQPVALFAYPGKSILDQPVPNSVQGSFLDKSVKNLFDGRTDTKYAFPKGEMENRDLVIDFSYSNSISARSIKLIPGAEPFYVAFDLEVWKGNKFVNVCSGSIDRSNQMLTVGPRMFAPVIKAFAEVSGKKWRIRFRDLNKNKVWFTDVKRNGSLKEVILSGDEKLEGYVEKQLGKMHQLPGPDWKAYQWSEQVDYVDSTSHVNPETFLDLSGLLNDDAKTWTAPPGNWHIYQLSMVPTGVTNAPVAPEAQGFDVDKMQRRYVFDHFDHYIDPLLNRLSTQEKPALKYLVIDSYETGSQNWTDGLQGRFLEIYGYDPLPWLPVINGDIVGSPDLSDRFLWDLRRLIADEI
;
A
#
# COMPACT_ATOMS: atom_id res chain seq x y z
N MET A 1 12.37 73.64 -18.43
CA MET A 1 12.22 72.36 -17.71
C MET A 1 10.73 72.14 -17.51
N LEU A 2 9.93 71.61 -18.45
CA LEU A 2 9.99 70.29 -19.10
C LEU A 2 10.17 69.17 -18.06
N ILE A 3 9.05 68.62 -17.57
CA ILE A 3 8.74 67.21 -17.19
C ILE A 3 7.29 67.21 -16.60
N ILE A 4 6.26 67.59 -17.37
CA ILE A 4 4.85 67.27 -17.02
C ILE A 4 3.97 67.06 -18.29
N PRO A 5 4.39 66.23 -19.28
CA PRO A 5 3.36 65.57 -20.12
C PRO A 5 3.45 64.04 -20.13
N LEU A 6 4.49 63.43 -19.57
CA LEU A 6 4.69 61.97 -19.65
C LEU A 6 3.81 61.14 -18.67
N LEU A 7 3.34 61.73 -17.57
CA LEU A 7 2.53 61.01 -16.57
C LEU A 7 1.06 60.83 -16.99
N TRP A 8 0.49 61.78 -17.75
CA TRP A 8 -0.92 61.70 -18.20
C TRP A 8 -1.12 60.70 -19.35
N ILE A 9 -0.13 60.53 -20.23
CA ILE A 9 -0.19 59.55 -21.33
C ILE A 9 -0.11 58.12 -20.79
N SER A 10 0.54 57.91 -19.64
CA SER A 10 0.69 56.58 -19.02
C SER A 10 -0.57 56.12 -18.28
N CYS A 11 -1.30 57.02 -17.62
CA CYS A 11 -2.57 56.68 -16.96
C CYS A 11 -3.69 56.40 -17.97
N HIS A 12 -3.80 57.19 -19.03
CA HIS A 12 -4.85 57.00 -20.04
C HIS A 12 -4.70 55.69 -20.84
N LYS A 13 -3.45 55.25 -21.07
CA LYS A 13 -3.15 53.92 -21.66
C LYS A 13 -3.49 52.75 -20.74
N ALA A 14 -3.46 52.94 -19.42
CA ALA A 14 -3.82 51.90 -18.46
C ALA A 14 -5.34 51.74 -18.36
N GLU A 15 -6.09 52.85 -18.32
CA GLU A 15 -7.57 52.84 -18.34
C GLU A 15 -8.14 52.26 -19.62
N THR A 16 -7.68 52.71 -20.80
CA THR A 16 -8.14 52.16 -22.09
C THR A 16 -7.83 50.67 -22.27
N ARG A 17 -6.72 50.18 -21.68
CA ARG A 17 -6.36 48.75 -21.70
C ARG A 17 -7.20 47.93 -20.73
N LEU A 18 -7.64 48.51 -19.61
CA LEU A 18 -8.58 47.89 -18.69
C LEU A 18 -9.98 47.84 -19.29
N GLU A 19 -10.46 48.92 -19.91
CA GLU A 19 -11.74 48.95 -20.61
C GLU A 19 -11.79 47.97 -21.79
N SER A 20 -10.71 47.89 -22.58
CA SER A 20 -10.62 46.87 -23.65
C SER A 20 -10.62 45.46 -23.08
N TYR A 21 -9.89 45.22 -21.99
CA TYR A 21 -9.87 43.92 -21.31
C TYR A 21 -11.23 43.53 -20.72
N HIS A 22 -11.97 44.49 -20.15
CA HIS A 22 -13.33 44.26 -19.67
C HIS A 22 -14.31 44.00 -20.81
N ALA A 23 -14.18 44.71 -21.93
CA ALA A 23 -14.98 44.47 -23.13
C ALA A 23 -14.68 43.08 -23.72
N ASP A 24 -13.42 42.69 -23.80
CA ASP A 24 -13.00 41.37 -24.28
C ASP A 24 -13.51 40.25 -23.36
N LEU A 25 -13.47 40.45 -22.04
CA LEU A 25 -14.03 39.52 -21.06
C LEU A 25 -15.55 39.42 -21.16
N ALA A 26 -16.25 40.55 -21.35
CA ALA A 26 -17.70 40.56 -21.51
C ALA A 26 -18.11 39.80 -22.79
N VAL A 27 -17.41 40.05 -23.91
CA VAL A 27 -17.61 39.31 -25.17
C VAL A 27 -17.32 37.82 -24.99
N GLY A 28 -16.22 37.45 -24.31
CA GLY A 28 -15.89 36.06 -24.03
C GLY A 28 -16.86 35.36 -23.07
N PHE A 29 -17.54 36.12 -22.20
CA PHE A 29 -18.55 35.60 -21.28
C PHE A 29 -19.92 35.44 -21.96
N GLU A 30 -20.27 36.33 -22.89
CA GLU A 30 -21.46 36.21 -23.73
C GLU A 30 -21.30 35.12 -24.81
N HIS A 31 -20.08 34.95 -25.32
CA HIS A 31 -19.71 33.96 -26.34
C HIS A 31 -18.61 33.04 -25.81
N LEU A 32 -19.01 32.17 -24.88
CA LEU A 32 -18.15 31.20 -24.25
C LEU A 32 -17.44 30.33 -25.31
N PRO A 33 -16.09 30.23 -25.29
CA PRO A 33 -15.36 29.37 -26.22
C PRO A 33 -15.60 27.90 -25.87
N ASP A 34 -15.46 26.99 -26.85
CA ASP A 34 -15.67 25.55 -26.67
C ASP A 34 -14.84 24.94 -25.53
N SER A 35 -13.67 25.52 -25.21
CA SER A 35 -12.82 25.12 -24.09
C SER A 35 -13.47 25.28 -22.71
N THR A 36 -14.60 25.98 -22.62
CA THR A 36 -15.37 26.16 -21.37
C THR A 36 -16.54 25.20 -21.24
N LYS A 37 -16.85 24.43 -22.30
CA LYS A 37 -17.92 23.44 -22.26
C LYS A 37 -17.60 22.38 -21.18
N PRO A 38 -18.56 22.02 -20.32
CA PRO A 38 -18.35 20.99 -19.32
C PRO A 38 -18.16 19.62 -19.97
N TRP A 39 -17.49 18.74 -19.25
CA TRP A 39 -17.25 17.35 -19.63
C TRP A 39 -18.04 16.41 -18.73
N VAL A 40 -18.27 15.19 -19.19
CA VAL A 40 -19.00 14.17 -18.42
C VAL A 40 -18.29 12.83 -18.43
N TYR A 41 -18.31 12.14 -17.29
CA TYR A 41 -18.12 10.69 -17.30
C TYR A 41 -19.36 10.03 -17.88
N TRP A 42 -19.12 9.14 -18.84
CA TRP A 42 -20.15 8.39 -19.52
C TRP A 42 -19.88 6.90 -19.32
N TYR A 43 -20.43 6.38 -18.22
CA TYR A 43 -20.21 4.98 -17.85
C TYR A 43 -21.13 4.04 -18.62
N TRP A 44 -20.51 3.06 -19.27
CA TRP A 44 -21.19 1.93 -19.86
C TRP A 44 -21.31 0.82 -18.82
N ILE A 45 -22.55 0.57 -18.39
CA ILE A 45 -22.85 -0.24 -17.21
C ILE A 45 -23.20 -1.67 -17.61
N SER A 46 -22.43 -2.63 -17.10
CA SER A 46 -22.70 -4.08 -17.21
C SER A 46 -23.04 -4.54 -18.64
N ASP A 47 -22.29 -4.06 -19.63
CA ASP A 47 -22.40 -4.41 -21.06
C ASP A 47 -23.71 -4.00 -21.75
N HIS A 48 -24.49 -3.09 -21.14
CA HIS A 48 -25.69 -2.49 -21.74
C HIS A 48 -25.33 -1.33 -22.64
N ILE A 49 -24.94 -1.65 -23.88
CA ILE A 49 -24.50 -0.69 -24.88
C ILE A 49 -25.28 -0.92 -26.17
N SER A 50 -25.66 0.16 -26.86
CA SER A 50 -26.25 0.09 -28.20
C SER A 50 -25.88 1.31 -29.02
N LYS A 51 -25.73 1.16 -30.34
CA LYS A 51 -25.44 2.28 -31.26
C LYS A 51 -26.55 3.34 -31.23
N ASP A 52 -27.82 2.94 -31.17
CA ASP A 52 -28.96 3.88 -31.02
C ASP A 52 -28.85 4.73 -29.74
N GLY A 53 -28.55 4.09 -28.61
CA GLY A 53 -28.32 4.80 -27.34
C GLY A 53 -27.13 5.75 -27.42
N ILE A 54 -26.02 5.33 -28.03
CA ILE A 54 -24.82 6.16 -28.23
C ILE A 54 -25.16 7.44 -29.00
N SER A 55 -25.85 7.34 -30.15
CA SER A 55 -26.22 8.53 -30.93
C SER A 55 -27.12 9.46 -30.13
N ARG A 56 -28.12 8.92 -29.44
CA ARG A 56 -29.07 9.73 -28.65
C ARG A 56 -28.41 10.42 -27.46
N ASP A 57 -27.48 9.75 -26.77
CA ASP A 57 -26.71 10.32 -25.68
C ASP A 57 -25.83 11.47 -26.17
N LEU A 58 -25.09 11.27 -27.27
CA LEU A 58 -24.21 12.30 -27.82
C LEU A 58 -24.96 13.49 -28.43
N GLU A 59 -26.09 13.26 -29.10
CA GLU A 59 -26.96 14.34 -29.60
C GLU A 59 -27.53 15.17 -28.44
N LEU A 60 -27.91 14.53 -27.34
CA LEU A 60 -28.33 15.23 -26.13
C LEU A 60 -27.18 16.03 -25.53
N MET A 61 -25.97 15.46 -25.44
CA MET A 61 -24.78 16.15 -24.93
C MET A 61 -24.47 17.42 -25.74
N ASP A 62 -24.45 17.33 -27.07
CA ASP A 62 -24.27 18.49 -27.96
C ASP A 62 -25.35 19.55 -27.71
N SER A 63 -26.63 19.15 -27.68
CA SER A 63 -27.75 20.07 -27.45
C SER A 63 -27.71 20.81 -26.10
N LEU A 64 -27.04 20.22 -25.10
CA LEU A 64 -26.85 20.79 -23.76
C LEU A 64 -25.52 21.54 -23.62
N GLY A 65 -24.69 21.59 -24.67
CA GLY A 65 -23.40 22.24 -24.65
C GLY A 65 -22.30 21.48 -23.91
N ILE A 66 -22.42 20.16 -23.78
CA ILE A 66 -21.35 19.29 -23.24
C ILE A 66 -20.30 19.08 -24.34
N GLY A 67 -19.03 19.34 -24.02
CA GLY A 67 -17.94 19.32 -25.01
C GLY A 67 -17.20 18.00 -25.10
N THR A 68 -17.26 17.15 -24.06
CA THR A 68 -16.50 15.91 -24.02
C THR A 68 -17.21 14.83 -23.22
N ALA A 69 -17.21 13.61 -23.75
CA ALA A 69 -17.69 12.41 -23.07
C ALA A 69 -16.53 11.43 -22.81
N LEU A 70 -16.35 11.05 -21.55
CA LEU A 70 -15.26 10.18 -21.09
C LEU A 70 -15.81 8.78 -20.77
N ILE A 71 -15.55 7.81 -21.64
CA ILE A 71 -16.12 6.47 -21.59
C ILE A 71 -15.36 5.61 -20.57
N GLY A 72 -16.06 5.17 -19.53
CA GLY A 72 -15.61 4.18 -18.55
C GLY A 72 -16.47 2.92 -18.60
N ASN A 73 -15.87 1.74 -18.47
CA ASN A 73 -16.58 0.46 -18.58
C ASN A 73 -16.72 -0.17 -17.20
N VAL A 74 -17.92 -0.07 -16.63
CA VAL A 74 -18.17 -0.39 -15.22
C VAL A 74 -19.06 -1.61 -15.14
N TYR A 75 -18.61 -2.63 -14.41
CA TYR A 75 -19.41 -3.83 -14.19
C TYR A 75 -20.03 -3.85 -12.80
N LEU A 76 -21.36 -3.94 -12.74
CA LEU A 76 -22.13 -4.11 -11.52
C LEU A 76 -22.73 -5.51 -11.50
N GLY A 77 -22.19 -6.40 -10.67
CA GLY A 77 -22.55 -7.82 -10.63
C GLY A 77 -23.98 -8.12 -10.16
N ASN A 78 -24.69 -7.13 -9.62
CA ASN A 78 -26.11 -7.23 -9.26
C ASN A 78 -27.06 -6.91 -10.44
N ILE A 79 -26.54 -6.56 -11.61
CA ILE A 79 -27.31 -6.25 -12.81
C ILE A 79 -27.15 -7.40 -13.82
N VAL A 80 -28.26 -7.80 -14.44
CA VAL A 80 -28.23 -8.79 -15.55
C VAL A 80 -27.38 -8.25 -16.67
N ARG A 81 -26.44 -9.06 -17.14
CA ARG A 81 -25.46 -8.66 -18.13
C ARG A 81 -26.09 -8.34 -19.50
N GLY A 82 -25.62 -7.25 -20.11
CA GLY A 82 -25.95 -6.89 -21.49
C GLY A 82 -25.26 -7.77 -22.53
N LYS A 83 -25.42 -7.42 -23.81
CA LYS A 83 -25.01 -8.25 -24.95
C LYS A 83 -23.66 -7.87 -25.55
N ILE A 84 -23.01 -6.82 -25.03
CA ILE A 84 -21.78 -6.26 -25.59
C ILE A 84 -20.64 -6.38 -24.57
N PRO A 85 -20.08 -7.59 -24.35
CA PRO A 85 -18.95 -7.79 -23.44
C PRO A 85 -17.79 -6.85 -23.72
N VAL A 86 -17.32 -6.14 -22.69
CA VAL A 86 -16.05 -5.39 -22.76
C VAL A 86 -14.91 -6.28 -23.31
N LEU A 87 -13.99 -5.67 -24.07
CA LEU A 87 -12.89 -6.32 -24.82
C LEU A 87 -13.30 -7.21 -26.02
N SER A 88 -14.59 -7.42 -26.28
CA SER A 88 -15.02 -8.12 -27.50
C SER A 88 -14.90 -7.24 -28.76
N ASP A 89 -14.82 -7.86 -29.94
CA ASP A 89 -14.81 -7.12 -31.22
C ASP A 89 -16.04 -6.21 -31.35
N ASN A 90 -17.22 -6.71 -30.96
CA ASN A 90 -18.46 -5.93 -30.99
C ASN A 90 -18.40 -4.72 -30.04
N TRP A 91 -17.75 -4.84 -28.89
CA TRP A 91 -17.53 -3.71 -27.99
C TRP A 91 -16.60 -2.66 -28.61
N TYR A 92 -15.50 -3.07 -29.23
CA TYR A 92 -14.62 -2.14 -29.96
C TYR A 92 -15.33 -1.46 -31.13
N GLU A 93 -16.24 -2.15 -31.83
CA GLU A 93 -17.09 -1.52 -32.85
C GLU A 93 -18.01 -0.44 -32.29
N HIS A 94 -18.52 -0.61 -31.06
CA HIS A 94 -19.34 0.40 -30.39
C HIS A 94 -18.51 1.60 -29.93
N LEU A 95 -17.28 1.38 -29.45
CA LEU A 95 -16.34 2.46 -29.16
C LEU A 95 -16.00 3.27 -30.42
N GLN A 96 -15.66 2.59 -31.51
CA GLN A 96 -15.42 3.25 -32.80
C GLN A 96 -16.64 4.09 -33.20
N PHE A 97 -17.84 3.51 -33.15
CA PHE A 97 -19.07 4.21 -33.49
C PHE A 97 -19.28 5.48 -32.63
N ALA A 98 -19.03 5.41 -31.32
CA ALA A 98 -19.11 6.58 -30.44
C ALA A 98 -18.10 7.67 -30.83
N ILE A 99 -16.88 7.29 -31.23
CA ILE A 99 -15.85 8.23 -31.71
C ILE A 99 -16.28 8.89 -33.03
N SER A 100 -16.81 8.12 -33.98
CA SER A 100 -17.32 8.66 -35.25
C SER A 100 -18.51 9.60 -35.05
N GLU A 101 -19.44 9.26 -34.15
CA GLU A 101 -20.59 10.10 -33.81
C GLU A 101 -20.17 11.38 -33.06
N GLY A 102 -19.22 11.28 -32.13
CA GLY A 102 -18.62 12.44 -31.47
C GLY A 102 -17.99 13.40 -32.48
N ALA A 103 -17.23 12.85 -33.45
CA ALA A 103 -16.65 13.64 -34.55
C ALA A 103 -17.72 14.34 -35.41
N ARG A 104 -18.85 13.68 -35.67
CA ARG A 104 -19.98 14.25 -36.43
C ARG A 104 -20.63 15.42 -35.69
N LEU A 105 -20.76 15.31 -34.38
CA LEU A 105 -21.47 16.27 -33.54
C LEU A 105 -20.58 17.39 -32.98
N GLY A 106 -19.25 17.20 -32.97
CA GLY A 106 -18.33 18.11 -32.29
C GLY A 106 -18.27 17.88 -30.77
N VAL A 107 -18.53 16.65 -30.33
CA VAL A 107 -18.33 16.20 -28.94
C VAL A 107 -17.08 15.33 -28.91
N ASP A 108 -16.04 15.79 -28.21
CA ASP A 108 -14.79 15.03 -28.09
C ASP A 108 -15.03 13.75 -27.27
N ILE A 109 -14.31 12.67 -27.62
CA ILE A 109 -14.38 11.41 -26.89
C ILE A 109 -13.05 11.16 -26.15
N GLY A 110 -13.16 10.74 -24.89
CA GLY A 110 -12.07 10.13 -24.15
C GLY A 110 -12.43 8.73 -23.67
N VAL A 111 -11.43 7.93 -23.36
CA VAL A 111 -11.62 6.58 -22.79
C VAL A 111 -10.75 6.43 -21.55
N PHE A 112 -11.21 5.63 -20.58
CA PHE A 112 -10.35 5.21 -19.46
C PHE A 112 -9.17 4.40 -19.98
N ASN A 113 -8.09 4.31 -19.23
CA ASN A 113 -6.88 3.59 -19.65
C ASN A 113 -6.99 2.07 -19.56
N GLY A 114 -8.07 1.55 -18.98
CA GLY A 114 -8.38 0.12 -18.89
C GLY A 114 -9.87 -0.11 -18.60
N PRO A 115 -10.33 -1.37 -18.60
CA PRO A 115 -11.66 -1.73 -18.10
C PRO A 115 -11.78 -1.39 -16.60
N GLY A 116 -12.95 -0.89 -16.18
CA GLY A 116 -13.20 -0.41 -14.83
C GLY A 116 -12.90 1.08 -14.69
N TRP A 117 -12.62 1.51 -13.46
CA TRP A 117 -12.14 2.86 -13.17
C TRP A 117 -10.78 2.87 -12.47
N VAL A 118 -10.37 1.77 -11.84
CA VAL A 118 -9.08 1.64 -11.14
C VAL A 118 -8.36 0.38 -11.62
N GLN A 119 -7.07 0.42 -11.97
CA GLN A 119 -6.48 1.59 -12.62
C GLN A 119 -5.78 1.19 -13.91
N SER A 120 -4.80 0.29 -13.88
CA SER A 120 -4.01 -0.09 -15.07
C SER A 120 -3.83 -1.61 -15.15
N GLY A 121 -4.95 -2.33 -15.02
CA GLY A 121 -4.98 -3.79 -15.06
C GLY A 121 -5.81 -4.34 -16.22
N GLY A 122 -5.60 -5.64 -16.48
CA GLY A 122 -6.34 -6.38 -17.49
C GLY A 122 -5.84 -7.82 -17.62
N PRO A 123 -6.57 -8.71 -18.31
CA PRO A 123 -6.27 -10.15 -18.37
C PRO A 123 -4.90 -10.49 -19.02
N TRP A 124 -4.24 -9.52 -19.66
CA TRP A 124 -2.89 -9.65 -20.22
C TRP A 124 -1.75 -9.40 -19.21
N ILE A 125 -2.07 -8.95 -17.99
CA ILE A 125 -1.10 -8.76 -16.91
C ILE A 125 -1.09 -10.00 -16.01
N ASP A 126 -0.01 -10.78 -16.11
CA ASP A 126 0.22 -11.95 -15.27
C ASP A 126 0.99 -11.59 -13.97
N SER A 127 1.23 -12.59 -13.12
CA SER A 127 1.91 -12.43 -11.83
C SER A 127 3.38 -12.01 -11.91
N THR A 128 3.97 -12.00 -13.11
CA THR A 128 5.36 -11.55 -13.35
C THR A 128 5.45 -10.09 -13.77
N LYS A 129 4.32 -9.50 -14.19
CA LYS A 129 4.24 -8.11 -14.70
C LYS A 129 3.42 -7.17 -13.82
N CYS A 130 2.90 -7.67 -12.71
CA CYS A 130 2.05 -6.94 -11.78
C CYS A 130 2.83 -6.24 -10.67
N MET A 131 2.17 -5.39 -9.89
CA MET A 131 2.72 -4.81 -8.66
C MET A 131 3.20 -5.89 -7.67
N HIS A 132 4.46 -5.79 -7.17
CA HIS A 132 5.02 -6.72 -6.17
C HIS A 132 5.38 -6.05 -4.83
N TYR A 133 5.48 -6.88 -3.79
CA TYR A 133 6.07 -6.51 -2.50
C TYR A 133 7.00 -7.59 -1.97
N LEU A 134 7.97 -7.19 -1.13
CA LEU A 134 8.88 -8.09 -0.45
C LEU A 134 8.20 -8.84 0.69
N ILE A 135 8.48 -10.14 0.75
CA ILE A 135 8.33 -10.98 1.93
C ILE A 135 9.70 -11.48 2.37
N CYS A 136 9.83 -11.73 3.66
CA CYS A 136 11.06 -12.21 4.25
C CYS A 136 10.80 -13.37 5.20
N LYS A 137 11.67 -14.37 5.13
CA LYS A 137 11.82 -15.41 6.14
C LYS A 137 13.17 -15.20 6.82
N ASP A 138 13.12 -14.96 8.13
CA ASP A 138 14.29 -14.94 8.99
C ASP A 138 14.41 -16.31 9.67
N THR A 139 15.59 -16.92 9.60
CA THR A 139 15.90 -18.18 10.28
C THR A 139 17.24 -18.05 10.99
N MET A 140 17.23 -18.31 12.28
CA MET A 140 18.44 -18.32 13.08
C MET A 140 19.10 -19.69 13.03
N VAL A 141 20.43 -19.69 12.91
CA VAL A 141 21.25 -20.90 12.84
C VAL A 141 22.49 -20.75 13.73
N ASP A 142 22.98 -21.88 14.23
CA ASP A 142 24.16 -21.93 15.09
C ASP A 142 25.43 -22.25 14.29
N THR A 143 26.56 -22.16 14.96
CA THR A 143 27.88 -22.51 14.43
C THR A 143 27.89 -23.88 13.74
N GLY A 144 28.48 -23.94 12.54
CA GLY A 144 28.63 -25.18 11.79
C GLY A 144 27.37 -25.62 11.03
N PHE A 145 26.26 -24.88 11.11
CA PHE A 145 25.09 -25.12 10.26
C PHE A 145 25.48 -25.03 8.79
N GLN A 146 25.14 -26.06 8.00
CA GLN A 146 25.36 -26.08 6.57
C GLN A 146 24.10 -25.64 5.83
N LEU A 147 24.21 -24.50 5.15
CA LEU A 147 23.18 -23.95 4.30
C LEU A 147 23.46 -24.31 2.84
N ASN A 148 22.43 -24.79 2.16
CA ASN A 148 22.37 -25.04 0.72
C ASN A 148 20.94 -24.81 0.22
N ARG A 149 20.71 -24.87 -1.10
CA ARG A 149 19.38 -24.58 -1.66
C ARG A 149 18.27 -25.48 -1.12
N SER A 150 18.53 -26.76 -0.90
CA SER A 150 17.52 -27.70 -0.39
C SER A 150 17.15 -27.45 1.07
N SER A 151 18.07 -26.90 1.87
CA SER A 151 17.85 -26.55 3.28
C SER A 151 17.08 -25.23 3.51
N LEU A 152 17.01 -24.33 2.52
CA LEU A 152 16.33 -23.03 2.65
C LEU A 152 14.81 -23.16 2.92
N GLY A 153 14.22 -24.28 2.51
CA GLY A 153 12.78 -24.46 2.47
C GLY A 153 12.13 -23.62 1.37
N SER A 154 10.84 -23.83 1.14
CA SER A 154 10.09 -23.08 0.12
C SER A 154 9.67 -21.70 0.63
N MET A 155 9.76 -20.71 -0.25
CA MET A 155 9.11 -19.40 -0.11
C MET A 155 8.24 -19.15 -1.32
N GLN A 156 7.16 -18.38 -1.12
CA GLN A 156 6.31 -17.94 -2.22
C GLN A 156 7.00 -16.86 -3.04
N GLY A 157 6.65 -16.76 -4.33
CA GLY A 157 7.11 -15.70 -5.21
C GLY A 157 8.51 -15.92 -5.76
N GLN A 158 9.01 -14.86 -6.42
CA GLN A 158 10.31 -14.83 -7.06
C GLN A 158 11.39 -14.52 -6.01
N PRO A 159 12.44 -15.35 -5.86
CA PRO A 159 13.56 -15.04 -4.98
C PRO A 159 14.23 -13.73 -5.37
N VAL A 160 14.56 -12.89 -4.38
CA VAL A 160 15.23 -11.60 -4.56
C VAL A 160 16.66 -11.67 -4.05
N ALA A 161 16.83 -12.06 -2.78
CA ALA A 161 18.13 -12.10 -2.15
C ALA A 161 18.16 -13.15 -1.03
N LEU A 162 19.36 -13.64 -0.74
CA LEU A 162 19.64 -14.45 0.45
C LEU A 162 20.87 -13.88 1.11
N PHE A 163 20.80 -13.53 2.38
CA PHE A 163 21.95 -12.97 3.09
C PHE A 163 21.95 -13.35 4.56
N ALA A 164 23.10 -13.15 5.20
CA ALA A 164 23.30 -13.51 6.59
C ALA A 164 23.92 -12.37 7.41
N TYR A 165 23.56 -12.35 8.69
CA TYR A 165 24.10 -11.44 9.70
C TYR A 165 24.49 -12.20 10.96
N PRO A 166 25.60 -11.85 11.63
CA PRO A 166 25.83 -12.31 12.99
C PRO A 166 24.77 -11.67 13.90
N GLY A 167 24.21 -12.45 14.81
CA GLY A 167 23.19 -11.94 15.73
C GLY A 167 23.18 -12.69 17.05
N LYS A 168 22.46 -12.15 18.02
CA LYS A 168 22.25 -12.85 19.28
C LYS A 168 21.30 -14.01 19.05
N SER A 169 21.51 -15.09 19.82
CA SER A 169 20.47 -16.10 19.96
C SER A 169 19.22 -15.37 20.42
N ILE A 170 18.10 -15.52 19.69
CA ILE A 170 16.77 -15.20 20.20
C ILE A 170 16.65 -16.04 21.46
N LEU A 171 16.99 -15.46 22.63
CA LEU A 171 16.65 -16.05 23.91
C LEU A 171 15.17 -16.36 23.81
N ASP A 172 14.80 -17.64 23.99
CA ASP A 172 13.43 -18.13 23.94
C ASP A 172 12.50 -17.03 24.41
N GLN A 173 11.62 -16.55 23.51
CA GLN A 173 10.68 -15.49 23.86
C GLN A 173 10.06 -15.87 25.20
N PRO A 174 10.21 -15.04 26.24
CA PRO A 174 9.86 -15.48 27.57
C PRO A 174 8.36 -15.80 27.55
N VAL A 175 8.04 -17.04 27.88
CA VAL A 175 6.65 -17.50 27.99
C VAL A 175 6.17 -17.20 29.40
N PRO A 176 5.04 -16.47 29.57
CA PRO A 176 4.49 -16.22 30.89
C PRO A 176 4.11 -17.52 31.60
N ASN A 177 4.41 -17.60 32.89
CA ASN A 177 4.00 -18.75 33.72
C ASN A 177 2.57 -18.61 34.27
N SER A 178 2.00 -17.42 34.21
CA SER A 178 0.62 -17.13 34.61
C SER A 178 0.04 -16.05 33.71
N VAL A 179 -1.22 -16.25 33.30
CA VAL A 179 -2.03 -15.31 32.54
C VAL A 179 -3.41 -15.27 33.20
N GLN A 180 -3.86 -14.08 33.58
CA GLN A 180 -5.13 -13.86 34.26
C GLN A 180 -5.73 -12.52 33.83
N GLY A 181 -7.02 -12.30 34.07
CA GLY A 181 -7.66 -11.07 33.63
C GLY A 181 -9.18 -11.18 33.61
N SER A 182 -9.80 -10.12 33.13
CA SER A 182 -11.25 -10.03 32.99
C SER A 182 -11.69 -10.53 31.61
N PHE A 183 -12.83 -11.23 31.53
CA PHE A 183 -13.43 -11.69 30.26
C PHE A 183 -12.55 -12.67 29.45
N LEU A 184 -11.67 -13.41 30.12
CA LEU A 184 -10.78 -14.39 29.48
C LEU A 184 -11.42 -15.78 29.43
N ASP A 185 -11.19 -16.48 28.32
CA ASP A 185 -11.42 -17.91 28.19
C ASP A 185 -10.10 -18.68 28.11
N LYS A 186 -10.18 -20.02 27.98
CA LYS A 186 -9.00 -20.90 27.97
C LYS A 186 -8.02 -20.65 26.81
N SER A 187 -8.45 -19.96 25.75
CA SER A 187 -7.63 -19.67 24.58
C SER A 187 -6.70 -18.47 24.77
N VAL A 188 -6.78 -17.73 25.89
CA VAL A 188 -5.87 -16.59 26.16
C VAL A 188 -4.39 -17.01 26.18
N LYS A 189 -4.10 -18.26 26.54
CA LYS A 189 -2.74 -18.82 26.50
C LYS A 189 -2.15 -18.87 25.09
N ASN A 190 -3.00 -18.87 24.06
CA ASN A 190 -2.58 -18.87 22.67
C ASN A 190 -1.88 -17.57 22.29
N LEU A 191 -2.00 -16.50 23.09
CA LEU A 191 -1.27 -15.25 22.87
C LEU A 191 0.23 -15.35 23.17
N PHE A 192 0.67 -16.46 23.76
CA PHE A 192 2.04 -16.63 24.25
C PHE A 192 2.57 -18.02 23.93
N ASP A 193 2.00 -18.70 22.93
CA ASP A 193 2.36 -20.08 22.60
C ASP A 193 3.45 -20.17 21.52
N GLY A 194 3.89 -19.03 20.98
CA GLY A 194 4.92 -18.93 19.96
C GLY A 194 4.41 -19.31 18.56
N ARG A 195 3.10 -19.46 18.36
CA ARG A 195 2.53 -19.96 17.11
C ARG A 195 1.61 -18.93 16.46
N THR A 196 1.65 -18.90 15.13
CA THR A 196 0.80 -18.01 14.32
C THR A 196 -0.40 -18.71 13.69
N ASP A 197 -0.60 -20.00 13.99
CA ASP A 197 -1.75 -20.81 13.57
C ASP A 197 -2.83 -20.93 14.67
N THR A 198 -2.50 -20.55 15.91
CA THR A 198 -3.43 -20.36 17.03
C THR A 198 -3.78 -18.87 17.20
N LYS A 199 -4.83 -18.59 17.98
CA LYS A 199 -5.27 -17.22 18.30
C LYS A 199 -6.15 -17.16 19.53
N TYR A 200 -6.26 -15.98 20.13
CA TYR A 200 -7.27 -15.58 21.10
C TYR A 200 -8.22 -14.58 20.44
N ALA A 201 -9.49 -14.96 20.32
CA ALA A 201 -10.53 -14.06 19.84
C ALA A 201 -10.96 -13.11 20.95
N PHE A 202 -11.09 -11.83 20.64
CA PHE A 202 -11.62 -10.89 21.62
C PHE A 202 -13.06 -11.28 22.03
N PRO A 203 -13.46 -11.00 23.29
CA PRO A 203 -14.81 -11.32 23.75
C PRO A 203 -15.89 -10.60 22.93
N LYS A 204 -16.95 -11.34 22.58
CA LYS A 204 -18.13 -10.79 21.90
C LYS A 204 -19.05 -10.07 22.91
N GLY A 205 -19.86 -9.11 22.45
CA GLY A 205 -20.91 -8.48 23.28
C GLY A 205 -20.42 -7.24 24.04
N GLU A 206 -20.85 -7.08 25.31
CA GLU A 206 -20.75 -5.92 26.23
C GLU A 206 -19.35 -5.30 26.49
N MET A 207 -18.40 -5.46 25.57
CA MET A 207 -17.11 -4.77 25.56
C MET A 207 -17.19 -3.35 25.00
N GLU A 208 -18.33 -2.96 24.42
CA GLU A 208 -18.60 -1.58 24.04
C GLU A 208 -18.55 -0.70 25.31
N ASN A 209 -17.49 0.12 25.42
CA ASN A 209 -17.16 0.95 26.59
C ASN A 209 -16.54 0.22 27.80
N ARG A 210 -15.99 -0.98 27.63
CA ARG A 210 -15.18 -1.65 28.66
C ARG A 210 -13.80 -2.01 28.15
N ASP A 211 -12.84 -2.02 29.07
CA ASP A 211 -11.47 -2.44 28.78
C ASP A 211 -11.34 -3.97 28.95
N LEU A 212 -10.60 -4.61 28.05
CA LEU A 212 -10.12 -5.97 28.24
C LEU A 212 -8.72 -5.91 28.87
N VAL A 213 -8.59 -6.41 30.10
CA VAL A 213 -7.34 -6.39 30.86
C VAL A 213 -6.77 -7.80 30.98
N ILE A 214 -5.53 -7.99 30.54
CA ILE A 214 -4.77 -9.23 30.63
C ILE A 214 -3.50 -8.96 31.46
N ASP A 215 -3.45 -9.52 32.66
CA ASP A 215 -2.24 -9.56 33.50
C ASP A 215 -1.48 -10.85 33.18
N PHE A 216 -0.16 -10.74 33.00
CA PHE A 216 0.71 -11.88 32.80
C PHE A 216 2.01 -11.73 33.59
N SER A 217 2.60 -12.85 34.01
CA SER A 217 3.81 -12.83 34.82
C SER A 217 4.84 -13.85 34.38
N TYR A 218 6.08 -13.61 34.80
CA TYR A 218 7.23 -14.46 34.56
C TYR A 218 7.82 -14.94 35.89
N SER A 219 8.44 -16.13 35.88
CA SER A 219 9.15 -16.66 37.05
C SER A 219 10.29 -15.73 37.50
N ASN A 220 11.01 -15.18 36.53
CA ASN A 220 12.11 -14.23 36.73
C ASN A 220 11.76 -12.87 36.13
N SER A 221 12.43 -11.82 36.61
CA SER A 221 12.27 -10.50 36.00
C SER A 221 12.83 -10.57 34.59
N ILE A 222 12.06 -10.11 33.61
CA ILE A 222 12.55 -9.93 32.25
C ILE A 222 12.84 -8.46 32.01
N SER A 223 13.79 -8.18 31.12
CA SER A 223 14.08 -6.84 30.63
C SER A 223 13.49 -6.70 29.24
N ALA A 224 12.66 -5.69 29.01
CA ALA A 224 11.96 -5.48 27.76
C ALA A 224 12.20 -4.08 27.20
N ARG A 225 12.27 -4.00 25.87
CA ARG A 225 12.42 -2.77 25.07
C ARG A 225 11.36 -2.64 23.99
N SER A 226 10.64 -3.72 23.68
CA SER A 226 9.57 -3.68 22.69
C SER A 226 8.43 -4.64 23.01
N ILE A 227 7.25 -4.32 22.46
CA ILE A 227 6.09 -5.20 22.37
C ILE A 227 5.69 -5.35 20.91
N LYS A 228 5.52 -6.59 20.46
CA LYS A 228 4.98 -6.95 19.15
C LYS A 228 3.64 -7.65 19.32
N LEU A 229 2.62 -7.12 18.66
CA LEU A 229 1.27 -7.68 18.64
C LEU A 229 1.00 -8.23 17.25
N ILE A 230 0.66 -9.51 17.14
CA ILE A 230 0.36 -10.17 15.86
C ILE A 230 -1.15 -10.31 15.72
N PRO A 231 -1.80 -9.56 14.80
CA PRO A 231 -3.24 -9.67 14.56
C PRO A 231 -3.67 -11.02 13.98
N GLY A 232 -4.92 -11.40 14.25
CA GLY A 232 -5.64 -12.38 13.44
C GLY A 232 -6.03 -11.84 12.06
N ALA A 233 -6.80 -12.63 11.31
CA ALA A 233 -7.22 -12.31 9.94
C ALA A 233 -8.61 -11.63 9.86
N GLU A 234 -9.14 -11.19 11.00
CA GLU A 234 -10.43 -10.50 11.10
C GLU A 234 -10.24 -8.98 11.07
N PRO A 235 -11.24 -8.22 10.59
CA PRO A 235 -11.17 -6.77 10.62
C PRO A 235 -11.46 -6.23 12.03
N PHE A 236 -10.56 -5.43 12.58
CA PHE A 236 -10.78 -4.78 13.87
C PHE A 236 -9.93 -3.52 14.08
N TYR A 237 -10.33 -2.75 15.08
CA TYR A 237 -9.51 -1.72 15.70
C TYR A 237 -9.48 -1.94 17.20
N VAL A 238 -8.33 -1.66 17.81
CA VAL A 238 -8.19 -1.63 19.27
C VAL A 238 -7.05 -0.69 19.67
N ALA A 239 -7.27 0.12 20.70
CA ALA A 239 -6.19 0.85 21.38
C ALA A 239 -5.62 -0.04 22.50
N PHE A 240 -4.35 0.10 22.83
CA PHE A 240 -3.76 -0.66 23.93
C PHE A 240 -2.82 0.17 24.79
N ASP A 241 -2.71 -0.23 26.05
CA ASP A 241 -1.72 0.24 27.00
C ASP A 241 -0.96 -0.98 27.55
N LEU A 242 0.37 -0.94 27.47
CA LEU A 242 1.25 -1.88 28.17
C LEU A 242 1.67 -1.27 29.50
N GLU A 243 1.55 -2.03 30.58
CA GLU A 243 1.86 -1.58 31.94
C GLU A 243 2.76 -2.61 32.64
N VAL A 244 3.65 -2.14 33.51
CA VAL A 244 4.52 -2.97 34.35
C VAL A 244 4.19 -2.75 35.83
N TRP A 245 4.23 -3.80 36.64
CA TRP A 245 4.04 -3.68 38.09
C TRP A 245 5.31 -3.15 38.76
N LYS A 246 5.25 -1.91 39.26
CA LYS A 246 6.33 -1.25 40.02
C LYS A 246 5.76 -0.45 41.18
N GLY A 247 6.39 -0.54 42.36
CA GLY A 247 5.98 0.25 43.53
C GLY A 247 4.52 0.03 43.94
N ASN A 248 4.07 -1.23 43.95
CA ASN A 248 2.70 -1.65 44.29
C ASN A 248 1.58 -1.11 43.38
N LYS A 249 1.91 -0.70 42.16
CA LYS A 249 0.93 -0.31 41.15
C LYS A 249 1.39 -0.70 39.76
N PHE A 250 0.46 -0.76 38.82
CA PHE A 250 0.80 -0.77 37.40
C PHE A 250 1.18 0.64 36.96
N VAL A 251 2.26 0.73 36.20
CA VAL A 251 2.77 1.96 35.59
C VAL A 251 2.81 1.74 34.08
N ASN A 252 2.23 2.67 33.33
CA ASN A 252 2.25 2.63 31.87
C ASN A 252 3.69 2.66 31.34
N VAL A 253 3.96 1.81 30.36
CA VAL A 253 5.23 1.66 29.65
C VAL A 253 5.12 2.26 28.25
N CYS A 254 4.08 1.85 27.52
CA CYS A 254 3.75 2.43 26.23
C CYS A 254 2.26 2.30 25.93
N SER A 255 1.80 3.07 24.96
CA SER A 255 0.44 3.02 24.42
C SER A 255 0.47 3.05 22.90
N GLY A 256 -0.55 2.49 22.27
CA GLY A 256 -0.67 2.46 20.81
C GLY A 256 -2.03 1.97 20.36
N SER A 257 -2.14 1.65 19.07
CA SER A 257 -3.34 1.07 18.49
C SER A 257 -3.02 0.08 17.37
N ILE A 258 -3.89 -0.88 17.18
CA ILE A 258 -3.90 -1.78 16.03
C ILE A 258 -5.12 -1.39 15.19
N ASP A 259 -4.90 -0.90 13.98
CA ASP A 259 -5.97 -0.67 13.01
C ASP A 259 -5.81 -1.62 11.81
N ARG A 260 -6.70 -2.61 11.76
CA ARG A 260 -6.78 -3.65 10.72
C ARG A 260 -8.21 -3.70 10.19
N SER A 261 -8.90 -2.57 10.24
CA SER A 261 -10.33 -2.51 9.97
C SER A 261 -10.70 -2.52 8.49
N ASN A 262 -9.77 -2.12 7.62
CA ASN A 262 -9.90 -2.16 6.17
C ASN A 262 -9.07 -3.34 5.61
N GLN A 263 -9.77 -4.29 4.97
CA GLN A 263 -9.20 -5.50 4.36
C GLN A 263 -9.15 -5.41 2.84
N MET A 264 -9.20 -4.20 2.28
CA MET A 264 -8.99 -4.02 0.84
C MET A 264 -7.49 -4.03 0.55
N LEU A 265 -7.09 -4.71 -0.54
CA LEU A 265 -5.69 -4.64 -1.01
C LEU A 265 -5.27 -3.22 -1.41
N THR A 266 -6.25 -2.34 -1.64
CA THR A 266 -6.08 -0.90 -1.90
C THR A 266 -5.49 -0.14 -0.71
N VAL A 267 -5.41 -0.75 0.48
CA VAL A 267 -4.68 -0.22 1.64
C VAL A 267 -3.39 -0.99 1.94
N GLY A 268 -2.86 -1.69 0.95
CA GLY A 268 -1.58 -2.40 0.98
C GLY A 268 -1.71 -3.92 1.21
N PRO A 269 -0.73 -4.70 0.73
CA PRO A 269 -0.84 -6.16 0.67
C PRO A 269 -0.70 -6.86 2.04
N ARG A 270 -0.09 -6.20 3.04
CA ARG A 270 0.13 -6.78 4.39
C ARG A 270 -0.97 -6.36 5.37
N MET A 271 -2.23 -6.62 5.01
CA MET A 271 -3.41 -6.15 5.74
C MET A 271 -3.41 -6.49 7.24
N PHE A 272 -2.90 -7.67 7.63
CA PHE A 272 -2.83 -8.13 9.03
C PHE A 272 -1.41 -8.16 9.60
N ALA A 273 -0.52 -7.29 9.11
CA ALA A 273 0.85 -7.24 9.60
C ALA A 273 0.92 -6.97 11.11
N PRO A 274 1.98 -7.40 11.81
CA PRO A 274 2.22 -7.07 13.21
C PRO A 274 2.27 -5.56 13.48
N VAL A 275 1.98 -5.17 14.71
CA VAL A 275 2.26 -3.83 15.24
C VAL A 275 3.37 -3.93 16.28
N ILE A 276 4.35 -3.04 16.21
CA ILE A 276 5.46 -2.96 17.16
C ILE A 276 5.43 -1.59 17.84
N LYS A 277 5.63 -1.60 19.16
CA LYS A 277 5.96 -0.41 19.94
C LYS A 277 7.27 -0.65 20.69
N ALA A 278 8.18 0.31 20.56
CA ALA A 278 9.45 0.36 21.26
C ALA A 278 9.36 1.32 22.45
N PHE A 279 10.15 1.08 23.48
CA PHE A 279 10.18 1.89 24.69
C PHE A 279 11.54 1.73 25.39
N ALA A 280 11.85 2.66 26.30
CA ALA A 280 13.06 2.58 27.12
C ALA A 280 13.07 1.27 27.92
N GLU A 281 14.24 0.72 28.21
CA GLU A 281 14.34 -0.55 28.92
C GLU A 281 13.54 -0.55 30.24
N VAL A 282 12.63 -1.50 30.35
CA VAL A 282 11.82 -1.72 31.55
C VAL A 282 11.97 -3.16 31.99
N SER A 283 12.47 -3.36 33.21
CA SER A 283 12.46 -4.68 33.84
C SER A 283 11.26 -4.87 34.77
N GLY A 284 10.68 -6.07 34.75
CA GLY A 284 9.58 -6.44 35.63
C GLY A 284 9.21 -7.92 35.55
N LYS A 285 8.57 -8.42 36.62
CA LYS A 285 8.02 -9.78 36.68
C LYS A 285 6.54 -9.87 36.30
N LYS A 286 5.77 -8.81 36.57
CA LYS A 286 4.32 -8.77 36.35
C LYS A 286 4.00 -7.62 35.43
N TRP A 287 3.26 -7.94 34.38
CA TRP A 287 2.90 -7.06 33.28
C TRP A 287 1.40 -7.10 33.07
N ARG A 288 0.88 -6.07 32.41
CA ARG A 288 -0.52 -5.95 32.04
C ARG A 288 -0.60 -5.36 30.64
N ILE A 289 -1.43 -5.95 29.79
CA ILE A 289 -1.90 -5.30 28.58
C ILE A 289 -3.39 -5.00 28.74
N ARG A 290 -3.75 -3.76 28.51
CA ARG A 290 -5.12 -3.27 28.54
C ARG A 290 -5.53 -2.88 27.13
N PHE A 291 -6.58 -3.51 26.62
CA PHE A 291 -7.18 -3.18 25.35
C PHE A 291 -8.42 -2.31 25.56
N ARG A 292 -8.48 -1.19 24.84
CA ARG A 292 -9.54 -0.18 24.88
C ARG A 292 -10.13 0.01 23.49
N ASP A 293 -11.31 0.61 23.44
CA ASP A 293 -11.98 0.96 22.19
C ASP A 293 -12.23 -0.24 21.25
N LEU A 294 -12.29 -1.44 21.84
CA LEU A 294 -12.71 -2.65 21.15
C LEU A 294 -14.08 -2.39 20.51
N ASN A 295 -14.16 -2.65 19.20
CA ASN A 295 -15.38 -2.56 18.41
C ASN A 295 -15.92 -1.13 18.20
N LYS A 296 -15.14 -0.06 18.47
CA LYS A 296 -15.60 1.33 18.30
C LYS A 296 -15.53 1.91 16.88
N ASN A 297 -14.89 1.25 15.92
CA ASN A 297 -14.70 1.85 14.60
C ASN A 297 -15.86 1.55 13.63
N LYS A 298 -16.44 2.60 13.05
CA LYS A 298 -17.22 2.55 11.81
C LYS A 298 -16.25 2.78 10.64
N VAL A 299 -16.00 1.77 9.82
CA VAL A 299 -15.39 2.01 8.49
C VAL A 299 -16.52 2.44 7.58
N TRP A 300 -16.23 3.38 6.70
CA TRP A 300 -17.18 4.09 5.83
C TRP A 300 -18.00 3.19 4.89
N PHE A 301 -17.68 1.88 4.80
CA PHE A 301 -18.25 0.97 3.81
C PHE A 301 -18.78 -0.37 4.36
N THR A 302 -18.70 -0.68 5.67
CA THR A 302 -19.16 -1.98 6.19
C THR A 302 -19.78 -1.96 7.59
N ASP A 303 -20.97 -2.56 7.73
CA ASP A 303 -21.67 -2.89 8.98
C ASP A 303 -21.13 -4.18 9.67
N VAL A 304 -19.90 -4.60 9.34
CA VAL A 304 -19.38 -5.90 9.82
C VAL A 304 -19.20 -5.85 11.33
N LYS A 305 -19.86 -6.78 12.04
CA LYS A 305 -19.63 -7.07 13.46
C LYS A 305 -18.16 -7.43 13.65
N ARG A 306 -17.39 -6.50 14.21
CA ARG A 306 -15.94 -6.64 14.41
C ARG A 306 -15.72 -7.50 15.64
N ASN A 307 -15.21 -8.71 15.45
CA ASN A 307 -14.67 -9.50 16.55
C ASN A 307 -13.24 -9.85 16.19
N GLY A 308 -12.34 -8.91 16.48
CA GLY A 308 -10.91 -9.08 16.23
C GLY A 308 -10.32 -10.24 17.03
N SER A 309 -9.11 -10.62 16.67
CA SER A 309 -8.33 -11.58 17.42
C SER A 309 -6.86 -11.20 17.37
N LEU A 310 -6.10 -11.72 18.33
CA LEU A 310 -4.65 -11.67 18.32
C LEU A 310 -4.12 -13.10 18.29
N LYS A 311 -3.09 -13.31 17.48
CA LYS A 311 -2.32 -14.54 17.44
C LYS A 311 -1.33 -14.55 18.60
N GLU A 312 -0.50 -13.51 18.71
CA GLU A 312 0.60 -13.46 19.67
C GLU A 312 0.77 -12.05 20.28
N VAL A 313 1.24 -12.03 21.53
CA VAL A 313 1.72 -10.88 22.29
C VAL A 313 3.15 -11.18 22.73
N ILE A 314 4.10 -10.52 22.10
CA ILE A 314 5.53 -10.80 22.27
C ILE A 314 6.17 -9.61 22.98
N LEU A 315 6.68 -9.84 24.19
CA LEU A 315 7.53 -8.87 24.90
C LEU A 315 8.99 -9.24 24.70
N SER A 316 9.79 -8.34 24.13
CA SER A 316 11.18 -8.63 23.78
C SER A 316 12.15 -7.65 24.44
N GLY A 317 13.35 -8.17 24.77
CA GLY A 317 14.51 -7.36 25.14
C GLY A 317 15.18 -6.69 23.94
N ASP A 318 14.85 -7.10 22.72
CA ASP A 318 15.35 -6.47 21.50
C ASP A 318 14.66 -5.13 21.24
N GLU A 319 15.45 -4.20 20.72
CA GLU A 319 14.92 -3.00 20.12
C GLU A 319 14.43 -3.32 18.72
N LYS A 320 13.25 -2.79 18.38
CA LYS A 320 12.62 -2.99 17.10
C LYS A 320 12.17 -1.66 16.54
N LEU A 321 12.14 -1.56 15.22
CA LEU A 321 11.76 -0.37 14.51
C LEU A 321 10.23 -0.22 14.50
N GLU A 322 9.73 0.88 15.07
CA GLU A 322 8.30 1.17 15.03
C GLU A 322 7.80 1.50 13.63
N GLY A 323 6.55 1.09 13.32
CA GLY A 323 5.88 1.44 12.07
C GLY A 323 6.56 0.88 10.82
N TYR A 324 7.47 -0.08 10.96
CA TYR A 324 8.27 -0.63 9.84
C TYR A 324 7.42 -1.18 8.68
N VAL A 325 6.19 -1.62 8.94
CA VAL A 325 5.26 -2.09 7.90
C VAL A 325 4.76 -0.93 7.06
N GLU A 326 4.31 0.15 7.69
CA GLU A 326 3.87 1.37 7.01
C GLU A 326 5.05 2.08 6.32
N LYS A 327 6.19 2.16 7.00
CA LYS A 327 7.42 2.77 6.47
C LYS A 327 7.97 2.03 5.25
N GLN A 328 7.76 0.72 5.12
CA GLN A 328 8.15 -0.02 3.91
C GLN A 328 7.04 -0.11 2.85
N LEU A 329 5.93 0.61 3.01
CA LEU A 329 4.75 0.53 2.13
C LEU A 329 4.11 -0.87 2.07
N GLY A 330 4.25 -1.67 3.12
CA GLY A 330 3.53 -2.95 3.24
C GLY A 330 2.05 -2.76 3.60
N LYS A 331 1.71 -1.60 4.17
CA LYS A 331 0.35 -1.19 4.55
C LYS A 331 0.24 0.33 4.49
N MET A 332 -0.89 0.82 3.98
CA MET A 332 -1.22 2.24 3.86
C MET A 332 -2.23 2.68 4.95
N HIS A 333 -2.57 3.96 4.94
CA HIS A 333 -3.61 4.51 5.78
C HIS A 333 -4.96 3.83 5.50
N GLN A 334 -5.77 3.60 6.55
CA GLN A 334 -6.97 2.75 6.45
C GLN A 334 -8.17 3.43 5.77
N LEU A 335 -8.13 4.77 5.65
CA LEU A 335 -9.13 5.58 4.97
C LEU A 335 -8.53 6.29 3.74
N PRO A 336 -9.33 6.56 2.69
CA PRO A 336 -8.87 7.22 1.46
C PRO A 336 -8.25 8.60 1.68
N GLY A 337 -8.73 9.35 2.67
CA GLY A 337 -8.14 10.61 3.10
C GLY A 337 -7.23 10.40 4.31
N PRO A 338 -5.91 10.19 4.13
CA PRO A 338 -4.99 10.18 5.26
C PRO A 338 -4.99 11.54 5.94
N ASP A 339 -4.94 11.55 7.27
CA ASP A 339 -4.69 12.81 7.98
C ASP A 339 -3.24 13.27 7.77
N TRP A 340 -3.00 14.56 8.04
CA TRP A 340 -1.67 15.19 7.86
C TRP A 340 -0.53 14.43 8.57
N LYS A 341 -0.82 13.74 9.68
CA LYS A 341 0.16 13.03 10.51
C LYS A 341 0.30 11.55 10.17
N ALA A 342 -0.51 11.01 9.26
CA ALA A 342 -0.55 9.58 8.93
C ALA A 342 0.81 8.97 8.53
N TYR A 343 1.68 9.78 7.92
CA TYR A 343 3.02 9.39 7.48
C TYR A 343 4.12 10.25 8.11
N GLN A 344 3.83 10.81 9.29
CA GLN A 344 4.80 11.55 10.10
C GLN A 344 5.10 10.71 11.35
N TRP A 345 6.19 9.96 11.29
CA TRP A 345 6.64 9.14 12.40
C TRP A 345 7.45 9.99 13.39
N SER A 346 7.26 9.72 14.68
CA SER A 346 8.11 10.32 15.72
C SER A 346 9.50 9.71 15.65
N GLU A 347 10.51 10.52 15.95
CA GLU A 347 11.88 10.03 16.10
C GLU A 347 11.93 9.02 17.24
N GLN A 348 12.45 7.82 16.93
CA GLN A 348 12.64 6.78 17.91
C GLN A 348 13.98 7.00 18.59
N VAL A 349 13.96 7.07 19.93
CA VAL A 349 15.17 7.24 20.74
C VAL A 349 16.15 6.11 20.45
N ASP A 350 17.37 6.48 20.10
CA ASP A 350 18.49 5.57 19.98
C ASP A 350 19.13 5.33 21.35
N TYR A 351 19.22 4.07 21.76
CA TYR A 351 19.85 3.71 23.02
C TYR A 351 21.24 3.18 22.72
N VAL A 352 22.25 4.01 23.00
CA VAL A 352 23.69 3.83 22.66
C VAL A 352 24.30 2.48 23.08
N ASP A 353 23.70 1.78 24.06
CA ASP A 353 24.16 0.47 24.54
C ASP A 353 23.43 -0.73 23.89
N SER A 354 22.64 -0.50 22.84
CA SER A 354 21.86 -1.55 22.20
C SER A 354 22.74 -2.50 21.39
N THR A 355 22.91 -3.69 21.91
CA THR A 355 23.56 -4.81 21.21
C THR A 355 22.63 -5.58 20.26
N SER A 356 21.43 -5.05 19.99
CA SER A 356 20.40 -5.72 19.17
C SER A 356 20.30 -5.18 17.75
N HIS A 357 21.02 -4.11 17.43
CA HIS A 357 21.05 -3.54 16.08
C HIS A 357 21.92 -4.38 15.15
N VAL A 358 21.46 -4.54 13.91
CA VAL A 358 22.21 -5.17 12.84
C VAL A 358 23.31 -4.22 12.37
N ASN A 359 24.56 -4.70 12.36
CA ASN A 359 25.65 -3.94 11.76
C ASN A 359 25.70 -4.22 10.24
N PRO A 360 25.39 -3.22 9.38
CA PRO A 360 25.41 -3.40 7.93
C PRO A 360 26.80 -3.79 7.38
N GLU A 361 27.89 -3.47 8.08
CA GLU A 361 29.26 -3.86 7.68
C GLU A 361 29.54 -5.36 7.82
N THR A 362 28.70 -6.08 8.58
CA THR A 362 28.82 -7.53 8.79
C THR A 362 27.96 -8.35 7.81
N PHE A 363 27.35 -7.68 6.83
CA PHE A 363 26.52 -8.30 5.81
C PHE A 363 27.29 -9.35 5.00
N LEU A 364 26.69 -10.53 4.88
CA LEU A 364 27.17 -11.59 3.99
C LEU A 364 26.12 -11.86 2.92
N ASP A 365 26.42 -11.51 1.67
CA ASP A 365 25.59 -11.89 0.53
C ASP A 365 25.77 -13.39 0.23
N LEU A 366 24.68 -14.13 0.36
CA LEU A 366 24.59 -15.56 0.09
C LEU A 366 23.70 -15.85 -1.13
N SER A 367 23.30 -14.84 -1.89
CA SER A 367 22.35 -14.95 -3.03
C SER A 367 22.87 -15.90 -4.12
N GLY A 368 24.19 -16.11 -4.19
CA GLY A 368 24.79 -17.13 -5.03
C GLY A 368 24.29 -18.56 -4.78
N LEU A 369 23.78 -18.88 -3.57
CA LEU A 369 23.18 -20.19 -3.23
C LEU A 369 21.79 -20.39 -3.84
N LEU A 370 21.09 -19.33 -4.23
CA LEU A 370 19.75 -19.42 -4.82
C LEU A 370 19.80 -20.01 -6.24
N ASN A 371 20.95 -19.90 -6.90
CA ASN A 371 21.14 -20.21 -8.32
C ASN A 371 21.95 -21.49 -8.57
N ASP A 372 22.46 -22.13 -7.52
CA ASP A 372 23.38 -23.27 -7.66
C ASP A 372 23.25 -24.26 -6.49
N ASP A 373 22.76 -25.46 -6.77
CA ASP A 373 22.55 -26.53 -5.80
C ASP A 373 23.85 -27.10 -5.23
N ALA A 374 24.98 -26.89 -5.92
CA ALA A 374 26.29 -27.40 -5.48
C ALA A 374 26.96 -26.47 -4.45
N LYS A 375 26.53 -25.21 -4.36
CA LYS A 375 27.12 -24.27 -3.40
C LYS A 375 26.57 -24.53 -2.01
N THR A 376 27.46 -24.44 -1.03
CA THR A 376 27.14 -24.54 0.38
C THR A 376 27.81 -23.41 1.15
N TRP A 377 27.18 -22.99 2.23
CA TRP A 377 27.75 -22.06 3.20
C TRP A 377 27.70 -22.71 4.58
N THR A 378 28.78 -22.60 5.33
CA THR A 378 28.87 -23.12 6.71
C THR A 378 28.92 -21.94 7.67
N ALA A 379 27.98 -21.89 8.61
CA ALA A 379 27.90 -20.82 9.60
C ALA A 379 29.21 -20.73 10.43
N PRO A 380 29.90 -19.57 10.43
CA PRO A 380 31.05 -19.34 11.30
C PRO A 380 30.67 -19.42 12.80
N PRO A 381 31.66 -19.45 13.71
CA PRO A 381 31.42 -19.37 15.15
C PRO A 381 30.47 -18.22 15.54
N GLY A 382 29.49 -18.52 16.40
CA GLY A 382 28.39 -17.61 16.78
C GLY A 382 27.03 -18.07 16.25
N ASN A 383 26.02 -17.23 16.47
CA ASN A 383 24.68 -17.40 15.92
C ASN A 383 24.49 -16.44 14.75
N TRP A 384 23.74 -16.88 13.76
CA TRP A 384 23.55 -16.17 12.50
C TRP A 384 22.07 -16.12 12.14
N HIS A 385 21.60 -14.95 11.73
CA HIS A 385 20.31 -14.82 11.06
C HIS A 385 20.50 -15.00 9.56
N ILE A 386 19.67 -15.85 8.96
CA ILE A 386 19.57 -16.07 7.52
C ILE A 386 18.28 -15.45 7.04
N TYR A 387 18.40 -14.39 6.25
CA TYR A 387 17.29 -13.69 5.64
C TYR A 387 17.11 -14.18 4.21
N GLN A 388 15.99 -14.85 3.96
CA GLN A 388 15.56 -15.24 2.62
C GLN A 388 14.47 -14.26 2.17
N LEU A 389 14.70 -13.54 1.07
CA LEU A 389 13.76 -12.57 0.52
C LEU A 389 13.18 -13.07 -0.79
N SER A 390 11.88 -12.89 -0.94
CA SER A 390 11.17 -13.08 -2.19
C SER A 390 10.24 -11.90 -2.42
N MET A 391 9.97 -11.60 -3.68
CA MET A 391 8.89 -10.70 -4.06
C MET A 391 7.67 -11.48 -4.55
N VAL A 392 6.49 -11.05 -4.13
CA VAL A 392 5.21 -11.68 -4.44
C VAL A 392 4.21 -10.64 -4.95
N PRO A 393 3.27 -11.02 -5.83
CA PRO A 393 2.21 -10.12 -6.28
C PRO A 393 1.45 -9.51 -5.10
N THR A 394 1.13 -8.21 -5.19
CA THR A 394 0.23 -7.54 -4.24
C THR A 394 -1.18 -8.14 -4.26
N GLY A 395 -1.56 -8.74 -5.40
CA GLY A 395 -2.88 -9.33 -5.62
C GLY A 395 -3.94 -8.34 -6.10
N VAL A 396 -3.59 -7.06 -6.22
CA VAL A 396 -4.52 -6.01 -6.67
C VAL A 396 -4.86 -6.21 -8.14
N THR A 397 -6.13 -6.04 -8.46
CA THR A 397 -6.67 -6.18 -9.82
C THR A 397 -7.45 -4.93 -10.20
N ASN A 398 -7.66 -4.74 -11.50
CA ASN A 398 -8.55 -3.69 -11.96
C ASN A 398 -10.01 -3.96 -11.55
N ALA A 399 -10.74 -2.89 -11.26
CA ALA A 399 -12.11 -2.94 -10.78
C ALA A 399 -12.89 -1.63 -11.05
N PRO A 400 -14.23 -1.67 -11.02
CA PRO A 400 -15.09 -2.85 -11.05
C PRO A 400 -15.30 -3.33 -12.49
N VAL A 401 -14.99 -4.60 -12.75
CA VAL A 401 -14.98 -5.16 -14.11
C VAL A 401 -15.62 -6.54 -14.15
N ALA A 402 -16.06 -6.95 -15.34
CA ALA A 402 -16.54 -8.29 -15.58
C ALA A 402 -15.39 -9.30 -15.43
N PRO A 403 -15.65 -10.56 -15.02
CA PRO A 403 -14.60 -11.53 -14.73
C PRO A 403 -13.58 -11.75 -15.86
N GLU A 404 -13.99 -11.70 -17.12
CA GLU A 404 -13.07 -11.88 -18.27
C GLU A 404 -12.17 -10.67 -18.56
N ALA A 405 -12.51 -9.50 -18.04
CA ALA A 405 -11.74 -8.26 -18.21
C ALA A 405 -10.94 -7.91 -16.95
N GLN A 406 -10.99 -8.77 -15.94
CA GLN A 406 -10.19 -8.65 -14.73
C GLN A 406 -8.79 -9.23 -14.96
N GLY A 407 -7.78 -8.53 -14.47
CA GLY A 407 -6.44 -9.05 -14.29
C GLY A 407 -5.66 -8.21 -13.30
N PHE A 408 -4.40 -8.57 -13.05
CA PHE A 408 -3.58 -7.84 -12.10
C PHE A 408 -3.36 -6.40 -12.56
N ASP A 409 -3.18 -5.51 -11.59
CA ASP A 409 -2.72 -4.16 -11.89
C ASP A 409 -1.22 -4.17 -12.20
N VAL A 410 -0.82 -3.48 -13.26
CA VAL A 410 0.54 -3.51 -13.80
C VAL A 410 1.56 -2.98 -12.79
N ASP A 411 2.77 -3.53 -12.80
CA ASP A 411 3.89 -2.96 -12.05
C ASP A 411 4.14 -1.52 -12.52
N LYS A 412 3.94 -0.57 -11.61
CA LYS A 412 4.04 0.86 -11.90
C LYS A 412 5.47 1.33 -12.10
N MET A 413 6.44 0.62 -11.51
CA MET A 413 7.86 0.94 -11.62
C MET A 413 8.50 0.31 -12.86
N GLN A 414 7.75 -0.44 -13.67
CA GLN A 414 8.23 -1.08 -14.90
C GLN A 414 7.61 -0.45 -16.14
N ARG A 415 8.30 0.56 -16.67
CA ARG A 415 7.87 1.29 -17.87
C ARG A 415 7.49 0.39 -19.04
N ARG A 416 8.22 -0.71 -19.25
CA ARG A 416 7.91 -1.68 -20.31
C ARG A 416 6.52 -2.29 -20.13
N TYR A 417 6.17 -2.72 -18.93
CA TYR A 417 4.88 -3.37 -18.68
C TYR A 417 3.72 -2.37 -18.77
N VAL A 418 3.97 -1.10 -18.42
CA VAL A 418 2.99 -0.02 -18.63
C VAL A 418 2.72 0.19 -20.12
N PHE A 419 3.74 0.19 -20.99
CA PHE A 419 3.53 0.22 -22.43
C PHE A 419 2.80 -1.02 -22.94
N ASP A 420 3.23 -2.21 -22.52
CA ASP A 420 2.53 -3.46 -22.86
C ASP A 420 1.03 -3.36 -22.49
N HIS A 421 0.66 -2.71 -21.38
CA HIS A 421 -0.74 -2.48 -21.01
C HIS A 421 -1.50 -1.61 -22.02
N PHE A 422 -0.91 -0.49 -22.46
CA PHE A 422 -1.51 0.36 -23.49
C PHE A 422 -1.59 -0.34 -24.85
N ASP A 423 -0.56 -1.11 -25.24
CA ASP A 423 -0.54 -1.89 -26.48
C ASP A 423 -1.68 -2.94 -26.51
N HIS A 424 -2.05 -3.51 -25.36
CA HIS A 424 -3.14 -4.50 -25.30
C HIS A 424 -4.54 -3.89 -25.25
N TYR A 425 -4.68 -2.66 -24.76
CA TYR A 425 -6.00 -2.04 -24.54
C TYR A 425 -6.33 -0.93 -25.54
N ILE A 426 -5.38 -0.04 -25.83
CA ILE A 426 -5.59 1.14 -26.68
C ILE A 426 -5.28 0.86 -28.15
N ASP A 427 -4.22 0.12 -28.47
CA ASP A 427 -3.87 -0.16 -29.88
C ASP A 427 -4.99 -0.88 -30.64
N PRO A 428 -5.72 -1.86 -30.08
CA PRO A 428 -6.85 -2.46 -30.78
C PRO A 428 -7.91 -1.42 -31.19
N LEU A 429 -8.16 -0.41 -30.35
CA LEU A 429 -9.07 0.69 -30.69
C LEU A 429 -8.45 1.57 -31.80
N LEU A 430 -7.20 2.03 -31.61
CA LEU A 430 -6.52 2.91 -32.58
C LEU A 430 -6.37 2.28 -33.97
N ASN A 431 -6.20 0.96 -34.05
CA ASN A 431 -6.09 0.20 -35.29
C ASN A 431 -7.43 0.08 -36.04
N ARG A 432 -8.56 0.25 -35.35
CA ARG A 432 -9.90 0.24 -35.95
C ARG A 432 -10.31 1.61 -36.50
N LEU A 433 -9.77 2.70 -35.93
CA LEU A 433 -10.09 4.07 -36.35
C LEU A 433 -9.39 4.44 -37.67
N SER A 434 -10.16 5.03 -38.58
CA SER A 434 -9.63 5.69 -39.76
C SER A 434 -8.88 6.99 -39.40
N THR A 435 -8.05 7.50 -40.31
CA THR A 435 -7.34 8.78 -40.14
C THR A 435 -8.29 9.96 -39.87
N GLN A 436 -9.55 9.89 -40.33
CA GLN A 436 -10.56 10.92 -40.10
C GLN A 436 -11.22 10.80 -38.72
N GLU A 437 -11.31 9.60 -38.16
CA GLU A 437 -11.92 9.35 -36.84
C GLU A 437 -10.92 9.58 -35.69
N LYS A 438 -9.64 9.27 -35.90
CA LYS A 438 -8.58 9.42 -34.87
C LYS A 438 -8.58 10.79 -34.17
N PRO A 439 -8.75 11.93 -34.86
CA PRO A 439 -8.77 13.24 -34.20
C PRO A 439 -9.90 13.43 -33.18
N ALA A 440 -10.97 12.62 -33.18
CA ALA A 440 -12.07 12.73 -32.21
C ALA A 440 -11.81 11.96 -30.91
N LEU A 441 -10.87 11.02 -30.90
CA LEU A 441 -10.34 10.42 -29.66
C LEU A 441 -9.26 11.34 -29.09
N LYS A 442 -9.60 12.16 -28.10
CA LYS A 442 -8.74 13.21 -27.57
C LYS A 442 -8.02 12.85 -26.28
N TYR A 443 -8.67 12.05 -25.42
CA TYR A 443 -8.25 11.91 -24.03
C TYR A 443 -8.14 10.45 -23.62
N LEU A 444 -7.11 10.16 -22.83
CA LEU A 444 -7.04 8.96 -21.99
C LEU A 444 -7.22 9.40 -20.54
N VAL A 445 -8.10 8.72 -19.83
CA VAL A 445 -8.37 8.98 -18.41
C VAL A 445 -7.62 7.95 -17.57
N ILE A 446 -6.78 8.45 -16.67
CA ILE A 446 -6.23 7.68 -15.56
C ILE A 446 -6.92 8.26 -14.32
N ASP A 447 -7.84 7.49 -13.74
CA ASP A 447 -8.63 7.94 -12.60
C ASP A 447 -7.79 7.95 -11.30
N SER A 448 -8.42 8.26 -10.17
CA SER A 448 -7.77 8.23 -8.86
C SER A 448 -7.05 6.91 -8.57
N TYR A 449 -5.86 6.99 -8.00
CA TYR A 449 -5.05 5.81 -7.67
C TYR A 449 -5.61 5.08 -6.46
N GLU A 450 -6.23 3.92 -6.68
CA GLU A 450 -6.79 3.07 -5.61
C GLU A 450 -6.22 1.65 -5.65
N THR A 451 -4.94 1.49 -6.01
CA THR A 451 -4.32 0.16 -6.19
C THR A 451 -3.38 -0.24 -5.05
N GLY A 452 -3.42 0.47 -3.92
CA GLY A 452 -2.60 0.17 -2.76
C GLY A 452 -1.16 0.59 -2.96
N SER A 453 -0.21 -0.26 -2.57
CA SER A 453 1.21 0.05 -2.67
C SER A 453 1.99 -1.16 -3.16
N GLN A 454 3.09 -0.89 -3.85
CA GLN A 454 4.16 -1.83 -4.14
C GLN A 454 5.44 -1.34 -3.47
N ASN A 455 6.36 -2.25 -3.16
CA ASN A 455 7.63 -1.87 -2.54
C ASN A 455 8.86 -2.52 -3.14
N TRP A 456 8.69 -3.27 -4.23
CA TRP A 456 9.80 -3.88 -4.95
C TRP A 456 9.44 -4.14 -6.41
N THR A 457 10.47 -4.19 -7.25
CA THR A 457 10.40 -4.62 -8.66
C THR A 457 11.77 -5.10 -9.12
N ASP A 458 11.82 -5.78 -10.26
CA ASP A 458 13.08 -6.15 -10.92
C ASP A 458 13.95 -4.91 -11.19
N GLY A 459 15.24 -5.01 -10.88
CA GLY A 459 16.21 -3.92 -11.11
C GLY A 459 16.18 -2.78 -10.08
N LEU A 460 15.26 -2.79 -9.11
CA LEU A 460 15.18 -1.73 -8.09
C LEU A 460 16.48 -1.59 -7.28
N GLN A 461 17.15 -2.69 -6.94
CA GLN A 461 18.44 -2.63 -6.23
C GLN A 461 19.48 -1.81 -6.99
N GLY A 462 19.61 -2.05 -8.31
CA GLY A 462 20.56 -1.34 -9.15
C GLY A 462 20.24 0.15 -9.26
N ARG A 463 18.94 0.48 -9.40
CA ARG A 463 18.46 1.87 -9.41
C ARG A 463 18.69 2.59 -8.09
N PHE A 464 18.43 1.91 -6.99
CA PHE A 464 18.66 2.45 -5.66
C PHE A 464 20.13 2.80 -5.46
N LEU A 465 21.03 1.88 -5.83
CA LEU A 465 22.48 2.10 -5.79
C LEU A 465 22.92 3.27 -6.68
N GLU A 466 22.35 3.39 -7.89
CA GLU A 466 22.62 4.49 -8.82
C GLU A 466 22.24 5.86 -8.23
N ILE A 467 21.07 5.94 -7.57
CA ILE A 467 20.50 7.21 -7.09
C ILE A 467 21.09 7.63 -5.74
N TYR A 468 21.21 6.70 -4.78
CA TYR A 468 21.62 7.02 -3.42
C TYR A 468 23.08 6.69 -3.10
N GLY A 469 23.77 5.94 -3.99
CA GLY A 469 25.19 5.64 -3.85
C GLY A 469 25.54 4.55 -2.83
N TYR A 470 24.57 3.77 -2.35
CA TYR A 470 24.79 2.60 -1.49
C TYR A 470 23.84 1.44 -1.82
N ASP A 471 24.28 0.21 -1.51
CA ASP A 471 23.48 -1.00 -1.75
C ASP A 471 22.33 -1.08 -0.73
N PRO A 472 21.06 -1.28 -1.16
CA PRO A 472 19.96 -1.43 -0.22
C PRO A 472 19.94 -2.78 0.50
N LEU A 473 20.58 -3.84 -0.01
CA LEU A 473 20.45 -5.19 0.58
C LEU A 473 20.86 -5.26 2.05
N PRO A 474 21.99 -4.64 2.49
CA PRO A 474 22.35 -4.66 3.90
C PRO A 474 21.29 -4.03 4.82
N TRP A 475 20.45 -3.16 4.29
CA TRP A 475 19.45 -2.44 5.07
C TRP A 475 18.09 -3.15 5.11
N LEU A 476 17.89 -4.21 4.32
CA LEU A 476 16.59 -4.90 4.24
C LEU A 476 16.12 -5.64 5.50
N PRO A 477 16.92 -5.96 6.54
CA PRO A 477 16.36 -6.46 7.81
C PRO A 477 15.25 -5.56 8.40
N VAL A 478 15.25 -4.26 8.10
CA VAL A 478 14.18 -3.34 8.52
C VAL A 478 12.78 -3.77 8.08
N ILE A 479 12.64 -4.58 7.01
CA ILE A 479 11.34 -5.06 6.54
C ILE A 479 10.68 -6.05 7.51
N ASN A 480 11.45 -6.60 8.46
CA ASN A 480 11.00 -7.41 9.59
C ASN A 480 10.92 -6.64 10.91
N GLY A 481 11.30 -5.36 10.90
CA GLY A 481 11.35 -4.49 12.08
C GLY A 481 12.69 -4.51 12.81
N ASP A 482 13.73 -5.11 12.22
CA ASP A 482 15.08 -5.08 12.79
C ASP A 482 15.73 -3.72 12.51
N ILE A 483 16.43 -3.17 13.50
CA ILE A 483 17.14 -1.90 13.34
C ILE A 483 18.50 -2.19 12.71
N VAL A 484 18.83 -1.51 11.62
CA VAL A 484 20.15 -1.57 10.97
C VAL A 484 20.89 -0.27 11.24
N GLY A 485 22.10 -0.37 11.82
CA GLY A 485 22.85 0.79 12.30
C GLY A 485 22.18 1.41 13.52
N SER A 486 21.30 2.39 13.32
CA SER A 486 20.51 3.06 14.37
C SER A 486 19.06 3.26 13.91
N PRO A 487 18.11 3.59 14.80
CA PRO A 487 16.74 3.91 14.39
C PRO A 487 16.67 5.03 13.34
N ASP A 488 17.47 6.08 13.47
CA ASP A 488 17.55 7.19 12.50
C ASP A 488 18.07 6.71 11.14
N LEU A 489 19.16 5.94 11.11
CA LEU A 489 19.69 5.41 9.85
C LEU A 489 18.71 4.45 9.16
N SER A 490 18.03 3.61 9.92
CA SER A 490 16.98 2.73 9.41
C SER A 490 15.80 3.52 8.81
N ASP A 491 15.38 4.60 9.48
CA ASP A 491 14.30 5.45 9.01
C ASP A 491 14.68 6.27 7.77
N ARG A 492 15.94 6.71 7.66
CA ARG A 492 16.49 7.34 6.45
C ARG A 492 16.53 6.38 5.28
N PHE A 493 17.01 5.14 5.49
CA PHE A 493 16.96 4.12 4.44
C PHE A 493 15.53 3.86 3.95
N LEU A 494 14.59 3.68 4.88
CA LEU A 494 13.18 3.49 4.51
C LEU A 494 12.59 4.73 3.83
N TRP A 495 13.06 5.94 4.17
CA TRP A 495 12.69 7.17 3.46
C TRP A 495 13.23 7.16 2.03
N ASP A 496 14.50 6.85 1.82
CA ASP A 496 15.14 6.73 0.49
C ASP A 496 14.39 5.69 -0.37
N LEU A 497 14.03 4.55 0.22
CA LEU A 497 13.27 3.50 -0.46
C LEU A 497 11.89 4.01 -0.88
N ARG A 498 11.13 4.61 0.03
CA ARG A 498 9.82 5.21 -0.29
C ARG A 498 9.93 6.31 -1.32
N ARG A 499 10.98 7.13 -1.25
CA ARG A 499 11.21 8.24 -2.17
C ARG A 499 11.51 7.74 -3.57
N LEU A 500 12.33 6.71 -3.71
CA LEU A 500 12.60 6.08 -5.00
C LEU A 500 11.33 5.49 -5.61
N ILE A 501 10.55 4.75 -4.82
CA ILE A 501 9.28 4.19 -5.28
C ILE A 501 8.34 5.29 -5.75
N ALA A 502 8.26 6.41 -5.04
CA ALA A 502 7.44 7.56 -5.45
C ALA A 502 7.96 8.28 -6.69
N ASP A 503 9.26 8.20 -7.00
CA ASP A 503 9.86 8.81 -8.20
C ASP A 503 9.75 7.89 -9.44
N GLU A 504 9.62 6.58 -9.25
CA GLU A 504 9.47 5.57 -10.32
C GLU A 504 8.00 5.30 -10.72
N ILE A 505 7.04 5.64 -9.85
CA ILE A 505 5.58 5.61 -10.11
C ILE A 505 5.16 6.94 -10.74
#